data_AF-X1E8N4-F1
#
_entry.id   AF-X1E8N4-F1
#
_cell.length_a   1.000
_cell.length_b   1.000
_cell.length_c   1.000
_cell.angle_alpha   90.00
_cell.angle_beta   90.00
_cell.angle_gamma   90.00
#
_symmetry.space_group_name_H-M   'P 1'
#
loop_
_entity.id
_entity.type
_entity.pdbx_description
1 polymer ?
#
loop_
_entity_poly.entity_id
_entity_poly.type
_entity_poly.pdbx_seq_one_letter_code
_entity_poly.pdbx_strand_id
1 'polypeptide(L)'
;MECDNGLVMIWDPYERFLWGIAITIAITCGIYFIRIGKKREVFDEKIIMLGLASLPLGFAFSLLFTYFQVLQVPPVPGNFSNNVFTFCGNYELSSWSYEVLGRLSYISLGIGGMFFVLAFDIIVKRTKYLLTIIFIIIIIILIGTFSLDYELARIIFNYPLILALVIFVPLVLFIYTKWSHLEFKAVSSFLLFGFILFMISLILAERAHKKINYYPLILSPLLLILGCCITILPIIIKPKVISRALTYWVLFAILTFPFLIYMICVDIVIGISRGLNLL
;
A
#
# COMPACT_ATOMS: atom_id res chain seq x y z
N MET A 1 -9.31 16.83 15.04
CA MET A 1 -10.10 16.51 16.25
C MET A 1 -9.15 15.90 17.26
N GLU A 2 -8.63 16.70 18.20
CA GLU A 2 -7.65 16.21 19.19
C GLU A 2 -8.36 15.48 20.31
N CYS A 3 -7.79 14.34 20.73
CA CYS A 3 -8.14 13.73 22.00
C CYS A 3 -7.30 14.42 23.07
N ASP A 4 -7.91 14.87 24.18
CA ASP A 4 -7.18 15.61 25.21
C ASP A 4 -5.99 14.80 25.78
N ASN A 5 -4.95 15.52 26.24
CA ASN A 5 -3.78 15.00 26.97
C ASN A 5 -2.86 14.03 26.20
N GLY A 6 -2.36 14.43 25.02
CA GLY A 6 -1.36 13.65 24.28
C GLY A 6 -1.88 12.32 23.68
N LEU A 7 -3.19 12.12 23.73
CA LEU A 7 -3.88 10.99 23.10
C LEU A 7 -4.16 11.29 21.63
N VAL A 8 -4.12 10.24 20.82
CA VAL A 8 -4.32 10.34 19.36
C VAL A 8 -5.57 9.58 18.99
N MET A 9 -6.35 10.13 18.06
CA MET A 9 -7.48 9.39 17.49
C MET A 9 -6.94 8.22 16.67
N ILE A 10 -7.23 7.01 17.12
CA ILE A 10 -6.70 5.79 16.51
C ILE A 10 -7.62 5.33 15.38
N TRP A 11 -8.94 5.32 15.66
CA TRP A 11 -9.98 4.89 14.73
C TRP A 11 -11.38 5.36 15.14
N ASP A 12 -12.32 5.28 14.20
CA ASP A 12 -13.75 5.44 14.41
C ASP A 12 -14.54 4.34 13.64
N PRO A 13 -15.79 3.99 14.05
CA PRO A 13 -16.57 2.93 13.41
C PRO A 13 -16.79 3.11 11.91
N TYR A 14 -16.92 4.34 11.43
CA TYR A 14 -17.13 4.60 10.00
C TYR A 14 -15.84 4.35 9.21
N GLU A 15 -14.69 4.82 9.72
CA GLU A 15 -13.38 4.49 9.16
C GLU A 15 -13.16 2.96 9.11
N ARG A 16 -13.46 2.26 10.21
CA ARG A 16 -13.32 0.79 10.28
C ARG A 16 -14.22 0.07 9.28
N PHE A 17 -15.48 0.48 9.19
CA PHE A 17 -16.42 -0.10 8.22
C PHE A 17 -15.92 0.08 6.78
N LEU A 18 -15.43 1.27 6.44
CA LEU A 18 -14.87 1.56 5.12
C LEU A 18 -13.61 0.74 4.84
N TRP A 19 -12.72 0.55 5.83
CA TRP A 19 -11.59 -0.37 5.68
C TRP A 19 -12.03 -1.81 5.40
N GLY A 20 -13.07 -2.30 6.08
CA GLY A 20 -13.63 -3.64 5.83
C GLY A 20 -14.15 -3.78 4.40
N ILE A 21 -14.83 -2.75 3.88
CA ILE A 21 -15.25 -2.71 2.47
C ILE A 21 -14.01 -2.71 1.55
N ALA A 22 -13.04 -1.85 1.82
CA ALA A 22 -11.86 -1.67 0.99
C ALA A 22 -11.03 -2.98 0.88
N ILE A 23 -10.81 -3.68 2.00
CA ILE A 23 -10.15 -4.99 2.05
C ILE A 23 -10.92 -6.01 1.21
N THR A 24 -12.25 -6.06 1.38
CA THR A 24 -13.11 -7.00 0.64
C THR A 24 -13.00 -6.76 -0.86
N ILE A 25 -13.09 -5.51 -1.31
CA ILE A 25 -12.96 -5.16 -2.74
C ILE A 25 -11.56 -5.53 -3.26
N ALA A 26 -10.50 -5.26 -2.49
CA ALA A 26 -9.12 -5.61 -2.89
C ALA A 26 -8.92 -7.12 -3.06
N ILE A 27 -9.44 -7.95 -2.12
CA ILE A 27 -9.44 -9.42 -2.26
C ILE A 27 -10.19 -9.84 -3.51
N THR A 28 -11.38 -9.29 -3.71
CA THR A 28 -12.23 -9.63 -4.87
C THR A 28 -11.55 -9.26 -6.18
N CYS A 29 -10.86 -8.11 -6.23
CA CYS A 29 -10.04 -7.66 -7.36
C CYS A 29 -8.94 -8.69 -7.68
N GLY A 30 -8.18 -9.11 -6.68
CA GLY A 30 -7.14 -10.13 -6.82
C GLY A 30 -7.68 -11.48 -7.33
N ILE A 31 -8.74 -11.99 -6.73
CA ILE A 31 -9.41 -13.24 -7.16
C ILE A 31 -9.89 -13.12 -8.62
N TYR A 32 -10.39 -11.96 -9.00
CA TYR A 32 -10.89 -11.71 -10.35
C TYR A 32 -9.76 -11.75 -11.40
N PHE A 33 -8.62 -11.12 -11.11
CA PHE A 33 -7.42 -11.24 -11.97
C PHE A 33 -6.94 -12.69 -12.10
N ILE A 34 -6.92 -13.47 -11.01
CA ILE A 34 -6.59 -14.91 -11.06
C ILE A 34 -7.56 -15.66 -11.98
N ARG A 35 -8.87 -15.41 -11.84
CA ARG A 35 -9.91 -16.06 -12.64
C ARG A 35 -9.73 -15.76 -14.13
N ILE A 36 -9.35 -14.54 -14.49
CA ILE A 36 -9.08 -14.15 -15.88
C ILE A 36 -7.80 -14.78 -16.38
N GLY A 37 -6.71 -14.73 -15.59
CA GLY A 37 -5.44 -15.37 -15.93
C GLY A 37 -5.60 -16.86 -16.22
N LYS A 38 -6.40 -17.58 -15.43
CA LYS A 38 -6.69 -19.01 -15.67
C LYS A 38 -7.33 -19.30 -17.03
N LYS A 39 -8.11 -18.36 -17.57
CA LYS A 39 -8.79 -18.50 -18.87
C LYS A 39 -7.90 -18.14 -20.06
N ARG A 40 -6.71 -17.56 -19.84
CA ARG A 40 -5.79 -17.21 -20.93
C ARG A 40 -5.07 -18.44 -21.45
N GLU A 41 -5.04 -18.58 -22.77
CA GLU A 41 -4.34 -19.66 -23.47
C GLU A 41 -2.83 -19.38 -23.53
N VAL A 42 -2.45 -18.12 -23.75
CA VAL A 42 -1.05 -17.68 -23.83
C VAL A 42 -0.41 -17.69 -22.43
N PHE A 43 0.73 -18.38 -22.30
CA PHE A 43 1.45 -18.52 -21.04
C PHE A 43 1.88 -17.16 -20.47
N ASP A 44 2.47 -16.30 -21.28
CA ASP A 44 2.96 -14.99 -20.84
C ASP A 44 1.81 -14.13 -20.30
N GLU A 45 0.67 -14.08 -21.00
CA GLU A 45 -0.53 -13.36 -20.54
C GLU A 45 -1.06 -13.89 -19.20
N LYS A 46 -1.02 -15.21 -19.02
CA LYS A 46 -1.42 -15.87 -17.77
C LYS A 46 -0.51 -15.46 -16.61
N ILE A 47 0.81 -15.48 -16.82
CA ILE A 47 1.79 -15.05 -15.81
C ILE A 47 1.62 -13.57 -15.46
N ILE A 48 1.40 -12.70 -16.46
CA ILE A 48 1.10 -11.27 -16.21
C ILE A 48 -0.12 -11.14 -15.30
N MET A 49 -1.24 -11.78 -15.64
CA MET A 49 -2.46 -11.67 -14.85
C MET A 49 -2.29 -12.19 -13.41
N LEU A 50 -1.49 -13.23 -13.21
CA LEU A 50 -1.16 -13.72 -11.87
C LEU A 50 -0.27 -12.75 -11.08
N GLY A 51 0.74 -12.16 -11.72
CA GLY A 51 1.55 -11.11 -11.10
C GLY A 51 0.73 -9.87 -10.76
N LEU A 52 -0.19 -9.46 -11.63
CA LEU A 52 -1.11 -8.36 -11.37
C LEU A 52 -2.09 -8.67 -10.24
N ALA A 53 -2.50 -9.92 -10.07
CA ALA A 53 -3.34 -10.34 -8.95
C ALA A 53 -2.59 -10.32 -7.61
N SER A 54 -1.29 -10.56 -7.59
CA SER A 54 -0.53 -10.66 -6.34
C SER A 54 -0.40 -9.33 -5.61
N LEU A 55 -0.40 -8.20 -6.34
CA LEU A 55 -0.39 -6.87 -5.75
C LEU A 55 -1.63 -6.61 -4.88
N PRO A 56 -2.88 -6.57 -5.41
CA PRO A 56 -4.07 -6.28 -4.61
C PRO A 56 -4.28 -7.32 -3.50
N LEU A 57 -3.89 -8.58 -3.70
CA LEU A 57 -3.91 -9.58 -2.62
C LEU A 57 -2.91 -9.26 -1.51
N GLY A 58 -1.66 -8.93 -1.87
CA GLY A 58 -0.63 -8.52 -0.90
C GLY A 58 -1.06 -7.31 -0.07
N PHE A 59 -1.64 -6.29 -0.73
CA PHE A 59 -2.24 -5.14 -0.05
C PHE A 59 -3.41 -5.55 0.85
N ALA A 60 -4.33 -6.37 0.36
CA ALA A 60 -5.49 -6.75 1.15
C ALA A 60 -5.12 -7.51 2.42
N PHE A 61 -4.19 -8.46 2.34
CA PHE A 61 -3.69 -9.19 3.50
C PHE A 61 -2.88 -8.28 4.44
N SER A 62 -2.05 -7.38 3.90
CA SER A 62 -1.36 -6.36 4.71
C SER A 62 -2.34 -5.47 5.48
N LEU A 63 -3.39 -4.99 4.82
CA LEU A 63 -4.44 -4.18 5.42
C LEU A 63 -5.27 -4.96 6.42
N LEU A 64 -5.51 -6.26 6.19
CA LEU A 64 -6.19 -7.13 7.14
C LEU A 64 -5.41 -7.24 8.45
N PHE A 65 -4.09 -7.46 8.38
CA PHE A 65 -3.25 -7.44 9.58
C PHE A 65 -3.22 -6.07 10.25
N THR A 66 -3.11 -4.99 9.47
CA THR A 66 -3.13 -3.61 9.98
C THR A 66 -4.47 -3.27 10.65
N TYR A 67 -5.58 -3.77 10.10
CA TYR A 67 -6.92 -3.60 10.65
C TYR A 67 -7.00 -4.18 12.06
N PHE A 68 -6.54 -5.43 12.24
CA PHE A 68 -6.48 -6.07 13.55
C PHE A 68 -5.43 -5.46 14.46
N GLN A 69 -4.28 -5.05 13.92
CA GLN A 69 -3.19 -4.40 14.67
C GLN A 69 -3.72 -3.20 15.44
N VAL A 70 -4.48 -2.33 14.76
CA VAL A 70 -5.00 -1.10 15.36
C VAL A 70 -5.98 -1.38 16.50
N LEU A 71 -6.70 -2.50 16.47
CA LEU A 71 -7.60 -2.91 17.56
C LEU A 71 -6.83 -3.38 18.83
N GLN A 72 -5.53 -3.63 18.72
CA GLN A 72 -4.68 -4.02 19.84
C GLN A 72 -4.10 -2.82 20.60
N VAL A 73 -4.31 -1.58 20.14
CA VAL A 73 -3.88 -0.39 20.87
C VAL A 73 -4.73 -0.27 22.14
N PRO A 74 -4.14 -0.31 23.35
CA PRO A 74 -4.92 -0.28 24.57
C PRO A 74 -5.68 1.04 24.69
N PRO A 75 -6.97 1.01 25.06
CA PRO A 75 -7.70 2.22 25.40
C PRO A 75 -7.06 2.86 26.63
N VAL A 76 -6.82 4.17 26.59
CA VAL A 76 -6.52 4.90 27.82
C VAL A 76 -7.86 5.22 28.49
N PRO A 77 -8.13 4.71 29.70
CA PRO A 77 -9.40 4.93 30.38
C PRO A 77 -9.59 6.42 30.67
N GLY A 78 -10.74 6.99 30.27
CA GLY A 78 -11.18 8.32 30.71
C GLY A 78 -11.46 9.36 29.64
N ASN A 79 -11.20 9.12 28.35
CA ASN A 79 -11.46 10.12 27.30
C ASN A 79 -12.27 9.55 26.13
N PHE A 80 -13.53 9.20 26.40
CA PHE A 80 -14.54 9.37 25.36
C PHE A 80 -14.74 10.88 25.22
N SER A 81 -14.16 11.48 24.18
CA SER A 81 -14.54 12.85 23.83
C SER A 81 -16.05 12.90 23.64
N ASN A 82 -16.68 14.06 23.85
CA ASN A 82 -18.14 14.25 23.73
C ASN A 82 -18.74 13.79 22.37
N ASN A 83 -17.92 13.42 21.38
CA ASN A 83 -18.31 12.57 20.25
C ASN A 83 -18.12 11.08 20.58
N VAL A 84 -19.22 10.45 21.01
CA VAL A 84 -19.38 9.09 21.57
C VAL A 84 -18.79 7.92 20.74
N PHE A 85 -18.22 8.14 19.55
CA PHE A 85 -17.81 7.07 18.62
C PHE A 85 -16.33 7.05 18.24
N THR A 86 -15.49 7.97 18.72
CA THR A 86 -14.06 7.98 18.35
C THR A 86 -13.19 7.30 19.40
N PHE A 87 -12.34 6.36 18.99
CA PHE A 87 -11.40 5.68 19.88
C PHE A 87 -10.08 6.43 19.96
N CYS A 88 -9.77 6.94 21.15
CA CYS A 88 -8.51 7.63 21.48
C CYS A 88 -7.58 6.68 22.24
N GLY A 89 -6.28 6.71 21.93
CA GLY A 89 -5.30 5.84 22.57
C GLY A 89 -3.89 6.38 22.50
N ASN A 90 -2.96 5.65 23.11
CA ASN A 90 -1.53 5.95 23.03
C ASN A 90 -0.79 4.79 22.35
N TYR A 91 -0.29 5.05 21.15
CA TYR A 91 0.51 4.10 20.39
C TYR A 91 1.88 3.76 21.03
N GLU A 92 2.32 4.48 22.08
CA GLU A 92 3.57 4.17 22.81
C GLU A 92 3.39 3.02 23.80
N LEU A 93 2.14 2.67 24.13
CA LEU A 93 1.79 1.52 24.95
C LEU A 93 1.43 0.31 24.06
N SER A 94 2.19 0.06 22.99
CA SER A 94 1.90 -1.05 22.07
C SER A 94 2.12 -2.40 22.75
N SER A 95 1.16 -3.31 22.57
CA SER A 95 1.28 -4.70 23.01
C SER A 95 2.18 -5.51 22.06
N TRP A 96 2.67 -6.65 22.53
CA TRP A 96 3.36 -7.62 21.66
C TRP A 96 2.51 -8.04 20.45
N SER A 97 1.20 -8.21 20.64
CA SER A 97 0.28 -8.55 19.53
C SER A 97 0.20 -7.45 18.48
N TYR A 98 0.27 -6.17 18.88
CA TYR A 98 0.33 -5.03 17.97
C TYR A 98 1.58 -5.10 17.07
N GLU A 99 2.74 -5.37 17.65
CA GLU A 99 4.01 -5.43 16.91
C GLU A 99 4.05 -6.61 15.93
N VAL A 100 3.59 -7.79 16.36
CA VAL A 100 3.51 -8.98 15.51
C VAL A 100 2.61 -8.76 14.31
N LEU A 101 1.40 -8.20 14.52
CA LEU A 101 0.48 -7.90 13.43
C LEU A 101 1.05 -6.85 12.46
N GLY A 102 1.76 -5.84 12.99
CA GLY A 102 2.46 -4.87 12.14
C GLY A 102 3.53 -5.51 11.26
N ARG A 103 4.32 -6.44 11.78
CA ARG A 103 5.33 -7.16 10.99
C ARG A 103 4.69 -8.10 9.96
N LEU A 104 3.62 -8.81 10.33
CA LEU A 104 2.88 -9.65 9.39
C LEU A 104 2.28 -8.84 8.24
N SER A 105 1.79 -7.63 8.54
CA SER A 105 1.33 -6.67 7.51
C SER A 105 2.42 -6.39 6.48
N TYR A 106 3.63 -6.08 6.96
CA TYR A 106 4.79 -5.80 6.12
C TYR A 106 5.26 -7.01 5.31
N ILE A 107 5.37 -8.18 5.92
CA ILE A 107 5.73 -9.44 5.22
C ILE A 107 4.72 -9.71 4.09
N SER A 108 3.43 -9.59 4.39
CA SER A 108 2.38 -9.83 3.41
C SER A 108 2.49 -8.89 2.19
N LEU A 109 2.72 -7.60 2.43
CA LEU A 109 2.91 -6.62 1.36
C LEU A 109 4.16 -6.96 0.52
N GLY A 110 5.27 -7.32 1.19
CA GLY A 110 6.51 -7.73 0.56
C GLY A 110 6.33 -8.96 -0.34
N ILE A 111 5.64 -9.99 0.14
CA ILE A 111 5.33 -11.22 -0.61
C ILE A 111 4.49 -10.88 -1.86
N GLY A 112 3.47 -10.04 -1.74
CA GLY A 112 2.65 -9.59 -2.87
C GLY A 112 3.47 -8.87 -3.95
N GLY A 113 4.35 -7.96 -3.52
CA GLY A 113 5.30 -7.26 -4.40
C GLY A 113 6.33 -8.21 -5.05
N MET A 114 6.86 -9.18 -4.30
CA MET A 114 7.79 -10.18 -4.80
C MET A 114 7.17 -11.02 -5.93
N PHE A 115 5.94 -11.52 -5.76
CA PHE A 115 5.26 -12.28 -6.82
C PHE A 115 5.01 -11.44 -8.07
N PHE A 116 4.72 -10.15 -7.91
CA PHE A 116 4.53 -9.24 -9.03
C PHE A 116 5.84 -9.03 -9.81
N VAL A 117 6.94 -8.78 -9.10
CA VAL A 117 8.27 -8.60 -9.70
C VAL A 117 8.76 -9.91 -10.33
N LEU A 118 8.50 -11.06 -9.71
CA LEU A 118 8.84 -12.37 -10.26
C LEU A 118 8.12 -12.62 -11.58
N ALA A 119 6.81 -12.33 -11.65
CA ALA A 119 6.05 -12.45 -12.89
C ALA A 119 6.65 -11.57 -14.00
N PHE A 120 7.17 -10.40 -13.66
CA PHE A 120 7.91 -9.54 -14.59
C PHE A 120 9.25 -10.13 -15.02
N ASP A 121 10.07 -10.58 -14.08
CA ASP A 121 11.40 -11.13 -14.37
C ASP A 121 11.32 -12.36 -15.29
N ILE A 122 10.30 -13.20 -15.12
CA ILE A 122 10.01 -14.36 -15.99
C ILE A 122 9.81 -13.93 -17.46
N ILE A 123 9.12 -12.81 -17.67
CA ILE A 123 8.74 -12.33 -19.01
C ILE A 123 9.85 -11.53 -19.66
N VAL A 124 10.46 -10.60 -18.91
CA VAL A 124 11.40 -9.64 -19.50
C VAL A 124 12.81 -10.20 -19.62
N LYS A 125 13.18 -11.29 -18.92
CA LYS A 125 14.45 -12.07 -18.98
C LYS A 125 15.78 -11.29 -18.90
N ARG A 126 15.79 -9.96 -19.10
CA ARG A 126 16.96 -9.06 -19.09
C ARG A 126 17.48 -8.82 -17.69
N THR A 127 16.59 -8.78 -16.71
CA THR A 127 16.92 -8.49 -15.31
C THR A 127 17.53 -9.68 -14.58
N LYS A 128 17.60 -10.89 -15.19
CA LYS A 128 18.16 -12.11 -14.60
C LYS A 128 17.73 -12.33 -13.14
N TYR A 129 16.46 -12.05 -12.83
CA TYR A 129 15.88 -12.16 -11.48
C TYR A 129 16.46 -11.21 -10.41
N LEU A 130 17.25 -10.20 -10.78
CA LEU A 130 17.91 -9.29 -9.85
C LEU A 130 16.90 -8.55 -8.95
N LEU A 131 15.79 -8.08 -9.51
CA LEU A 131 14.75 -7.40 -8.73
C LEU A 131 14.06 -8.36 -7.75
N THR A 132 13.75 -9.58 -8.20
CA THR A 132 13.19 -10.62 -7.33
C THR A 132 14.13 -10.95 -6.17
N ILE A 133 15.45 -11.08 -6.44
CA ILE A 133 16.46 -11.34 -5.41
C ILE A 133 16.50 -10.20 -4.38
N ILE A 134 16.45 -8.94 -4.82
CA ILE A 134 16.40 -7.78 -3.90
C ILE A 134 15.16 -7.88 -2.99
N PHE A 135 13.98 -8.16 -3.54
CA PHE A 135 12.75 -8.31 -2.73
C PHE A 135 12.84 -9.48 -1.74
N ILE A 136 13.42 -10.62 -2.14
CA ILE A 136 13.63 -11.76 -1.25
C ILE A 136 14.56 -11.38 -0.09
N ILE A 137 15.68 -10.69 -0.38
CA ILE A 137 16.62 -10.23 0.65
C ILE A 137 15.90 -9.32 1.65
N ILE A 138 15.09 -8.36 1.18
CA ILE A 138 14.31 -7.46 2.04
C ILE A 138 13.36 -8.26 2.95
N ILE A 139 12.63 -9.26 2.41
CA ILE A 139 11.72 -10.11 3.20
C ILE A 139 12.49 -10.93 4.25
N ILE A 140 13.64 -11.51 3.88
CA ILE A 140 14.48 -12.29 4.80
C ILE A 140 15.01 -11.41 5.93
N ILE A 141 15.48 -10.19 5.62
CA ILE A 141 15.90 -9.22 6.64
C ILE A 141 14.74 -8.93 7.58
N LEU A 142 13.52 -8.76 7.06
CA LEU A 142 12.35 -8.48 7.89
C LEU A 142 11.99 -9.65 8.82
N ILE A 143 12.05 -10.87 8.31
CA ILE A 143 11.86 -12.08 9.13
C ILE A 143 12.99 -12.20 10.17
N GLY A 144 14.24 -11.92 9.80
CA GLY A 144 15.39 -11.97 10.71
C GLY A 144 15.36 -10.89 11.80
N THR A 145 14.77 -9.73 11.50
CA THR A 145 14.58 -8.62 12.46
C THR A 145 13.39 -8.81 13.39
N PHE A 146 12.71 -9.98 13.39
CA PHE A 146 11.65 -10.28 14.35
C PHE A 146 12.12 -10.22 15.82
N SER A 147 13.42 -10.38 16.08
CA SER A 147 14.00 -10.27 17.41
C SER A 147 14.44 -8.84 17.77
N LEU A 148 14.45 -7.91 16.81
CA LEU A 148 14.88 -6.52 17.00
C LEU A 148 13.71 -5.60 17.34
N ASP A 149 14.01 -4.38 17.79
CA ASP A 149 13.02 -3.34 18.09
C ASP A 149 12.07 -3.10 16.89
N TYR A 150 10.76 -3.09 17.15
CA TYR A 150 9.71 -2.87 16.16
C TYR A 150 9.84 -1.52 15.45
N GLU A 151 10.27 -0.47 16.17
CA GLU A 151 10.45 0.86 15.57
C GLU A 151 11.56 0.86 14.51
N LEU A 152 12.64 0.10 14.75
CA LEU A 152 13.73 -0.08 13.80
C LEU A 152 13.27 -0.88 12.57
N ALA A 153 12.52 -1.96 12.78
CA ALA A 153 11.92 -2.74 11.70
C ALA A 153 10.95 -1.90 10.84
N ARG A 154 10.17 -1.00 11.47
CA ARG A 154 9.30 -0.06 10.77
C ARG A 154 10.07 0.88 9.85
N ILE A 155 11.14 1.50 10.35
CA ILE A 155 11.97 2.44 9.57
C ILE A 155 12.62 1.73 8.37
N ILE A 156 13.21 0.56 8.64
CA ILE A 156 13.86 -0.27 7.61
C ILE A 156 12.87 -0.77 6.56
N PHE A 157 11.58 -0.88 6.89
CA PHE A 157 10.57 -1.33 5.94
C PHE A 157 9.91 -0.18 5.17
N ASN A 158 9.39 0.84 5.88
CA ASN A 158 8.64 1.91 5.25
C ASN A 158 9.48 2.65 4.21
N TYR A 159 10.72 3.05 4.51
CA TYR A 159 11.51 3.85 3.55
C TYR A 159 11.94 3.06 2.30
N PRO A 160 12.60 1.90 2.40
CA PRO A 160 13.07 1.16 1.23
C PRO A 160 11.92 0.49 0.48
N LEU A 161 10.88 0.00 1.15
CA LEU A 161 9.77 -0.65 0.47
C LEU A 161 8.84 0.36 -0.21
N ILE A 162 8.53 1.50 0.44
CA ILE A 162 7.76 2.56 -0.24
C ILE A 162 8.56 3.07 -1.43
N LEU A 163 9.87 3.29 -1.28
CA LEU A 163 10.73 3.71 -2.39
C LEU A 163 10.78 2.63 -3.48
N ALA A 164 10.88 1.35 -3.11
CA ALA A 164 10.87 0.25 -4.08
C ALA A 164 9.53 0.13 -4.80
N LEU A 165 8.41 0.28 -4.09
CA LEU A 165 7.07 0.23 -4.66
C LEU A 165 6.79 1.47 -5.52
N VAL A 166 7.20 2.66 -5.12
CA VAL A 166 6.95 3.92 -5.86
C VAL A 166 7.88 4.08 -7.05
N ILE A 167 9.09 3.48 -7.03
CA ILE A 167 10.03 3.57 -8.15
C ILE A 167 9.98 2.32 -9.03
N PHE A 168 10.16 1.11 -8.46
CA PHE A 168 10.25 -0.10 -9.27
C PHE A 168 8.92 -0.55 -9.86
N VAL A 169 7.79 -0.47 -9.14
CA VAL A 169 6.49 -0.89 -9.71
C VAL A 169 6.11 0.01 -10.90
N PRO A 170 6.21 1.35 -10.82
CA PRO A 170 6.06 2.21 -11.98
C PRO A 170 7.07 1.98 -13.09
N LEU A 171 8.34 1.76 -12.78
CA LEU A 171 9.35 1.46 -13.80
C LEU A 171 9.03 0.15 -14.54
N VAL A 172 8.62 -0.89 -13.82
CA VAL A 172 8.18 -2.18 -14.37
C VAL A 172 6.95 -2.00 -15.24
N LEU A 173 5.93 -1.28 -14.76
CA LEU A 173 4.71 -0.99 -15.52
C LEU A 173 5.00 -0.11 -16.75
N PHE A 174 6.00 0.78 -16.69
CA PHE A 174 6.44 1.61 -17.81
C PHE A 174 7.08 0.75 -18.90
N ILE A 175 7.97 -0.17 -18.52
CA ILE A 175 8.55 -1.15 -19.44
C ILE A 175 7.44 -2.00 -20.07
N TYR A 176 6.46 -2.48 -19.29
CA TYR A 176 5.30 -3.18 -19.85
C TYR A 176 4.53 -2.34 -20.87
N THR A 177 4.28 -1.07 -20.57
CA THR A 177 3.53 -0.18 -21.48
C THR A 177 4.30 0.07 -22.79
N LYS A 178 5.63 0.12 -22.74
CA LYS A 178 6.43 0.34 -23.94
C LYS A 178 6.49 -0.90 -24.84
N TRP A 179 6.55 -2.11 -24.27
CA TRP A 179 6.88 -3.34 -25.01
C TRP A 179 5.71 -4.33 -25.20
N SER A 180 4.55 -4.14 -24.55
CA SER A 180 3.41 -5.07 -24.66
C SER A 180 2.39 -4.69 -25.74
N HIS A 181 1.47 -5.61 -26.07
CA HIS A 181 0.33 -5.36 -26.94
C HIS A 181 -0.60 -4.26 -26.38
N LEU A 182 -1.33 -3.56 -27.27
CA LEU A 182 -2.21 -2.43 -26.94
C LEU A 182 -3.16 -2.68 -25.74
N GLU A 183 -3.66 -3.91 -25.59
CA GLU A 183 -4.57 -4.26 -24.49
C GLU A 183 -3.86 -4.25 -23.12
N PHE A 184 -2.62 -4.73 -23.07
CA PHE A 184 -1.81 -4.72 -21.86
C PHE A 184 -1.31 -3.32 -21.50
N LYS A 185 -1.10 -2.44 -22.48
CA LYS A 185 -0.75 -1.03 -22.24
C LYS A 185 -1.85 -0.25 -21.53
N ALA A 186 -3.10 -0.52 -21.87
CA ALA A 186 -4.24 0.09 -21.19
C ALA A 186 -4.33 -0.45 -19.75
N VAL A 187 -4.30 -1.77 -19.60
CA VAL A 187 -4.37 -2.45 -18.28
C VAL A 187 -3.26 -1.95 -17.34
N SER A 188 -2.00 -1.88 -17.79
CA SER A 188 -0.88 -1.41 -16.97
C SER A 188 -1.04 0.02 -16.47
N SER A 189 -1.61 0.91 -17.29
CA SER A 189 -1.78 2.33 -16.93
C SER A 189 -2.83 2.58 -15.85
N PHE A 190 -3.93 1.82 -15.85
CA PHE A 190 -4.92 1.87 -14.77
C PHE A 190 -4.42 1.20 -13.50
N LEU A 191 -3.69 0.10 -13.65
CA LEU A 191 -3.07 -0.57 -12.51
C LEU A 191 -2.06 0.34 -11.83
N LEU A 192 -1.24 1.04 -12.61
CA LEU A 192 -0.34 2.08 -12.13
C LEU A 192 -1.12 3.15 -11.36
N PHE A 193 -2.19 3.69 -11.94
CA PHE A 193 -2.96 4.74 -11.31
C PHE A 193 -3.65 4.28 -10.00
N GLY A 194 -4.27 3.11 -10.01
CA GLY A 194 -4.86 2.53 -8.80
C GLY A 194 -3.81 2.20 -7.73
N PHE A 195 -2.62 1.77 -8.14
CA PHE A 195 -1.52 1.51 -7.23
C PHE A 195 -0.99 2.77 -6.53
N ILE A 196 -0.93 3.92 -7.22
CA ILE A 196 -0.60 5.19 -6.56
C ILE A 196 -1.56 5.45 -5.41
N LEU A 197 -2.86 5.31 -5.68
CA LEU A 197 -3.89 5.57 -4.68
C LEU A 197 -3.79 4.61 -3.51
N PHE A 198 -3.36 3.36 -3.75
CA PHE A 198 -3.04 2.42 -2.67
C PHE A 198 -1.86 2.89 -1.82
N MET A 199 -0.79 3.38 -2.45
CA MET A 199 0.38 3.87 -1.73
C MET A 199 0.03 5.12 -0.90
N ILE A 200 -0.70 6.08 -1.49
CA ILE A 200 -1.19 7.26 -0.76
C ILE A 200 -2.06 6.81 0.43
N SER A 201 -2.98 5.88 0.20
CA SER A 201 -3.84 5.32 1.25
C SER A 201 -3.02 4.74 2.41
N LEU A 202 -2.05 3.86 2.13
CA LEU A 202 -1.21 3.24 3.18
C LEU A 202 -0.42 4.28 3.98
N ILE A 203 0.13 5.28 3.29
CA ILE A 203 0.87 6.36 3.92
C ILE A 203 -0.03 7.15 4.89
N LEU A 204 -1.22 7.55 4.44
CA LEU A 204 -2.19 8.25 5.29
C LEU A 204 -2.72 7.36 6.44
N ALA A 205 -2.65 6.03 6.29
CA ALA A 205 -3.03 5.08 7.33
C ALA A 205 -1.93 4.92 8.41
N GLU A 206 -0.71 5.36 8.15
CA GLU A 206 0.44 5.18 9.03
C GLU A 206 0.32 6.01 10.32
N ARG A 207 0.88 5.47 11.41
CA ARG A 207 0.84 6.09 12.75
C ARG A 207 1.37 7.53 12.76
N ALA A 208 2.52 7.78 12.13
CA ALA A 208 3.15 9.11 12.17
C ALA A 208 2.25 10.16 11.55
N HIS A 209 1.49 9.74 10.56
CA HIS A 209 0.59 10.50 9.72
C HIS A 209 -0.76 10.76 10.41
N LYS A 210 -1.33 9.73 11.05
CA LYS A 210 -2.51 9.87 11.93
C LYS A 210 -2.26 10.79 13.13
N LYS A 211 -1.03 10.81 13.67
CA LYS A 211 -0.65 11.69 14.79
C LYS A 211 -0.76 13.19 14.47
N ILE A 212 -0.62 13.59 13.20
CA ILE A 212 -0.65 15.01 12.79
C ILE A 212 -2.08 15.53 12.71
N ASN A 213 -3.07 14.65 12.54
CA ASN A 213 -4.50 14.97 12.56
C ASN A 213 -4.93 16.06 11.55
N TYR A 214 -4.20 16.20 10.43
CA TYR A 214 -4.44 17.22 9.41
C TYR A 214 -5.58 16.85 8.45
N TYR A 215 -5.84 15.56 8.25
CA TYR A 215 -6.85 15.04 7.33
C TYR A 215 -7.80 14.07 8.04
N PRO A 216 -9.05 13.93 7.56
CA PRO A 216 -10.02 13.02 8.15
C PRO A 216 -9.57 11.56 7.97
N LEU A 217 -9.73 10.74 9.02
CA LEU A 217 -9.33 9.32 9.02
C LEU A 217 -9.96 8.52 7.88
N ILE A 218 -11.17 8.90 7.47
CA ILE A 218 -11.95 8.29 6.39
C ILE A 218 -11.29 8.46 5.00
N LEU A 219 -10.41 9.46 4.82
CA LEU A 219 -9.78 9.72 3.52
C LEU A 219 -8.95 8.53 3.01
N SER A 220 -8.19 7.90 3.91
CA SER A 220 -7.33 6.77 3.55
C SER A 220 -8.11 5.58 2.98
N PRO A 221 -9.13 5.02 3.63
CA PRO A 221 -9.90 3.91 3.06
C PRO A 221 -10.67 4.31 1.80
N LEU A 222 -11.14 5.56 1.67
CA LEU A 222 -11.79 6.04 0.44
C LEU A 222 -10.85 6.01 -0.76
N LEU A 223 -9.59 6.44 -0.59
CA LEU A 223 -8.58 6.38 -1.64
C LEU A 223 -8.27 4.95 -2.05
N LEU A 224 -8.26 4.00 -1.10
CA LEU A 224 -8.09 2.59 -1.44
C LEU A 224 -9.28 2.06 -2.25
N ILE A 225 -10.52 2.38 -1.86
CA ILE A 225 -11.72 1.97 -2.60
C ILE A 225 -11.65 2.53 -4.03
N LEU A 226 -11.32 3.82 -4.19
CA LEU A 226 -11.17 4.46 -5.50
C LEU A 226 -10.09 3.77 -6.33
N GLY A 227 -8.93 3.47 -5.74
CA GLY A 227 -7.85 2.74 -6.39
C GLY A 227 -8.30 1.35 -6.86
N CYS A 228 -9.08 0.63 -6.05
CA CYS A 228 -9.60 -0.68 -6.41
C CYS A 228 -10.56 -0.58 -7.60
N CYS A 229 -11.49 0.39 -7.60
CA CYS A 229 -12.40 0.62 -8.71
C CYS A 229 -11.65 0.92 -10.01
N ILE A 230 -10.59 1.71 -9.94
CA ILE A 230 -9.73 2.05 -11.09
C ILE A 230 -8.98 0.82 -11.61
N THR A 231 -8.41 -0.01 -10.73
CA THR A 231 -7.67 -1.21 -11.15
C THR A 231 -8.54 -2.25 -11.85
N ILE A 232 -9.84 -2.32 -11.52
CA ILE A 232 -10.80 -3.24 -12.16
C ILE A 232 -11.30 -2.70 -13.51
N LEU A 233 -11.30 -1.37 -13.70
CA LEU A 233 -11.86 -0.69 -14.87
C LEU A 233 -11.38 -1.23 -16.25
N PRO A 234 -10.08 -1.54 -16.46
CA PRO A 234 -9.57 -2.06 -17.74
C PRO A 234 -10.17 -3.38 -18.17
N ILE A 235 -10.73 -4.12 -17.22
CA ILE A 235 -11.31 -5.43 -17.46
C ILE A 235 -12.74 -5.30 -17.98
N ILE A 236 -13.45 -4.25 -17.55
CA ILE A 236 -14.83 -3.98 -17.92
C ILE A 236 -14.89 -3.20 -19.24
N ILE A 237 -13.98 -2.25 -19.43
CA ILE A 237 -13.97 -1.37 -20.60
C ILE A 237 -13.09 -1.94 -21.71
N LYS A 238 -13.59 -1.92 -22.95
CA LYS A 238 -12.81 -2.35 -24.12
C LYS A 238 -11.50 -1.54 -24.21
N PRO A 239 -10.32 -2.19 -24.23
CA PRO A 239 -9.02 -1.52 -24.19
C PRO A 239 -8.79 -0.50 -25.32
N LYS A 240 -9.43 -0.72 -26.48
CA LYS A 240 -9.36 0.16 -27.66
C LYS A 240 -9.82 1.60 -27.38
N VAL A 241 -10.75 1.79 -26.45
CA VAL A 241 -11.29 3.11 -26.07
C VAL A 241 -10.28 3.91 -25.24
N ILE A 242 -9.31 3.23 -24.61
CA ILE A 242 -8.42 3.80 -23.61
C ILE A 242 -6.95 3.85 -24.05
N SER A 243 -6.72 3.75 -25.36
CA SER A 243 -5.41 3.50 -25.96
C SER A 243 -4.33 4.57 -25.73
N ARG A 244 -4.65 5.72 -25.11
CA ARG A 244 -3.68 6.79 -24.84
C ARG A 244 -2.93 6.57 -23.52
N ALA A 245 -2.14 5.50 -23.46
CA ALA A 245 -1.32 5.18 -22.28
C ALA A 245 -0.39 6.34 -21.86
N LEU A 246 0.11 7.14 -22.81
CA LEU A 246 0.95 8.33 -22.54
C LEU A 246 0.25 9.36 -21.64
N THR A 247 -1.05 9.57 -21.83
CA THR A 247 -1.81 10.55 -21.05
C THR A 247 -1.89 10.11 -19.58
N TYR A 248 -2.04 8.81 -19.32
CA TYR A 248 -2.01 8.24 -17.98
C TYR A 248 -0.62 8.27 -17.34
N TRP A 249 0.47 8.15 -18.12
CA TRP A 249 1.84 8.32 -17.62
C TRP A 249 2.14 9.77 -17.22
N VAL A 250 1.64 10.75 -17.98
CA VAL A 250 1.75 12.17 -17.62
C VAL A 250 0.92 12.45 -16.36
N LEU A 251 -0.29 11.92 -16.27
CA LEU A 251 -1.15 12.03 -15.08
C LEU A 251 -0.52 11.34 -13.86
N PHE A 252 0.11 10.19 -14.05
CA PHE A 252 0.91 9.50 -13.04
C PHE A 252 2.02 10.41 -12.52
N ALA A 253 2.86 10.95 -13.42
CA ALA A 253 3.98 11.80 -13.02
C ALA A 253 3.50 13.05 -12.27
N ILE A 254 2.42 13.68 -12.75
CA ILE A 254 1.82 14.86 -12.11
C ILE A 254 1.22 14.54 -10.73
N LEU A 255 0.70 13.34 -10.50
CA LEU A 255 0.13 12.99 -9.19
C LEU A 255 1.16 12.42 -8.22
N THR A 256 2.12 11.62 -8.69
CA THR A 256 3.12 11.00 -7.82
C THR A 256 4.25 11.92 -7.44
N PHE A 257 4.78 12.76 -8.34
CA PHE A 257 5.92 13.61 -8.00
C PHE A 257 5.58 14.66 -6.93
N PRO A 258 4.49 15.43 -7.06
CA PRO A 258 4.11 16.39 -6.02
C PRO A 258 3.76 15.69 -4.71
N PHE A 259 3.13 14.52 -4.78
CA PHE A 259 2.82 13.74 -3.58
C PHE A 259 4.08 13.22 -2.88
N LEU A 260 5.04 12.65 -3.62
CA LEU A 260 6.35 12.23 -3.09
C LEU A 260 7.11 13.41 -2.48
N ILE A 261 7.15 14.54 -3.18
CA ILE A 261 7.82 15.76 -2.69
C ILE A 261 7.13 16.23 -1.40
N TYR A 262 5.80 16.28 -1.39
CA TYR A 262 5.02 16.64 -0.20
C TYR A 262 5.32 15.69 0.96
N MET A 263 5.33 14.39 0.71
CA MET A 263 5.65 13.36 1.70
C MET A 263 7.04 13.52 2.29
N ILE A 264 8.05 13.74 1.44
CA ILE A 264 9.42 14.00 1.88
C ILE A 264 9.48 15.30 2.70
N CYS A 265 8.79 16.36 2.28
CA CYS A 265 8.74 17.60 3.03
C CYS A 265 8.06 17.44 4.40
N VAL A 266 6.93 16.74 4.47
CA VAL A 266 6.21 16.44 5.71
C VAL A 266 7.09 15.60 6.65
N ASP A 267 7.72 14.54 6.14
CA ASP A 267 8.63 13.71 6.93
C ASP A 267 9.86 14.48 7.44
N ILE A 268 10.45 15.36 6.61
CA ILE A 268 11.55 16.23 7.02
C ILE A 268 11.09 17.18 8.13
N VAL A 269 9.92 17.81 7.99
CA VAL A 269 9.37 18.72 8.99
C VAL A 269 9.09 17.99 10.30
N ILE A 270 8.52 16.78 10.26
CA ILE A 270 8.27 15.95 11.45
C ILE A 270 9.58 15.46 12.09
N GLY A 271 10.55 15.04 11.27
CA GLY A 271 11.87 14.59 11.72
C GLY A 271 12.62 15.72 12.43
N ILE A 272 12.59 16.94 11.88
CA ILE A 272 13.17 18.14 12.49
C ILE A 272 12.43 18.50 13.78
N SER A 273 11.10 18.44 13.81
CA SER A 273 10.32 18.75 15.02
C SER A 273 10.60 17.79 16.18
N ARG A 274 10.88 16.51 15.89
CA ARG A 274 11.26 15.52 16.91
C ARG A 274 12.71 15.64 17.35
N GLY A 275 13.63 16.00 16.45
CA GLY A 275 15.02 16.28 16.79
C GLY A 275 15.21 17.51 17.68
N LEU A 276 14.35 18.52 17.52
CA LEU A 276 14.33 19.72 18.36
C LEU A 276 13.76 19.50 19.77
N ASN A 277 12.95 18.46 19.99
CA ASN A 277 12.42 18.11 21.31
C ASN A 277 13.37 17.20 22.12
N LEU A 278 14.52 16.82 21.56
CA LEU A 278 15.57 16.03 22.21
C LEU A 278 16.82 16.87 22.56
N LEU A 279 16.77 18.19 22.34
CA LEU A 279 17.74 19.21 22.78
C LEU A 279 17.06 20.16 23.77
#